data_AF-A0A5B2WGL5-F1
#
_entry.id   AF-A0A5B2WGL5-F1
#
_cell.length_a   1.000
_cell.length_b   1.000
_cell.length_c   1.000
_cell.angle_alpha   90.00
_cell.angle_beta   90.00
_cell.angle_gamma   90.00
#
_symmetry.space_group_name_H-M   'P 1'
#
loop_
_entity.id
_entity.type
_entity.pdbx_description
1 polymer ?
#
loop_
_entity_poly.entity_id
_entity_poly.type
_entity_poly.pdbx_seq_one_letter_code
_entity_poly.pdbx_strand_id
1 'polypeptide(L)'
;MSDLDVITAADQARQSALASAVSAIQSLQQGAPEVPDGNDPTVQAFQRQLFVVLDSNFWDVVAQALTAIESNQAYTGYAPFIPDHTVTDFAHVDGSLDYNLGITFGDPFFNADYTCQREVITHEFFHYVVGAQHHYGTTSTQDALACPHHLAELVFDIAVGEVGGCGDGATCF
;
A
#
# COMPACT_ATOMS: atom_id res chain seq x y z
N MET A 1 -25.03 -5.77 5.00
CA MET A 1 -23.60 -5.95 5.31
C MET A 1 -23.31 -4.97 6.43
N SER A 2 -22.69 -5.42 7.52
CA SER A 2 -22.26 -4.51 8.60
C SER A 2 -20.98 -3.79 8.21
N ASP A 3 -20.66 -2.68 8.88
CA ASP A 3 -19.41 -1.93 8.64
C ASP A 3 -18.17 -2.82 8.84
N LEU A 4 -18.22 -3.68 9.86
CA LEU A 4 -17.17 -4.67 10.10
C LEU A 4 -17.06 -5.70 8.98
N ASP A 5 -18.17 -6.08 8.33
CA ASP A 5 -18.09 -6.98 7.17
C ASP A 5 -17.40 -6.29 5.98
N VAL A 6 -17.65 -4.98 5.76
CA VAL A 6 -17.00 -4.20 4.70
C VAL A 6 -15.49 -4.10 4.97
N ILE A 7 -15.12 -3.70 6.19
CA ILE A 7 -13.70 -3.61 6.59
C ILE A 7 -13.02 -4.97 6.48
N THR A 8 -13.66 -6.04 6.96
CA THR A 8 -13.10 -7.40 6.90
C THR A 8 -12.90 -7.87 5.46
N ALA A 9 -13.84 -7.58 4.56
CA ALA A 9 -13.69 -7.92 3.15
C ALA A 9 -12.51 -7.17 2.50
N ALA A 10 -12.36 -5.88 2.80
CA ALA A 10 -11.23 -5.08 2.34
C ALA A 10 -9.89 -5.60 2.90
N ASP A 11 -9.86 -5.99 4.17
CA ASP A 11 -8.65 -6.53 4.83
C ASP A 11 -8.23 -7.89 4.23
N GLN A 12 -9.19 -8.77 3.94
CA GLN A 12 -8.92 -10.03 3.25
C GLN A 12 -8.34 -9.81 1.84
N ALA A 13 -8.84 -8.78 1.14
CA ALA A 13 -8.32 -8.36 -0.16
C ALA A 13 -6.87 -7.86 -0.04
N ARG A 14 -6.60 -7.00 0.94
CA ARG A 14 -5.24 -6.53 1.28
C ARG A 14 -4.31 -7.71 1.51
N GLN A 15 -4.66 -8.64 2.40
CA GLN A 15 -3.82 -9.79 2.75
C GLN A 15 -3.50 -10.66 1.53
N SER A 16 -4.50 -10.91 0.68
CA SER A 16 -4.31 -11.66 -0.55
C SER A 16 -3.38 -10.93 -1.52
N ALA A 17 -3.55 -9.61 -1.68
CA ALA A 17 -2.73 -8.79 -2.56
C ALA A 17 -1.28 -8.69 -2.08
N LEU A 18 -1.06 -8.48 -0.78
CA LEU A 18 0.28 -8.47 -0.17
C LEU A 18 1.01 -9.80 -0.44
N ALA A 19 0.34 -10.93 -0.25
CA ALA A 19 0.93 -12.24 -0.52
C ALA A 19 1.31 -12.44 -1.99
N SER A 20 0.44 -12.01 -2.91
CA SER A 20 0.74 -12.04 -4.35
C SER A 20 1.91 -11.12 -4.72
N ALA A 21 1.96 -9.91 -4.16
CA ALA A 21 3.04 -8.96 -4.39
C ALA A 21 4.39 -9.48 -3.89
N VAL A 22 4.45 -10.02 -2.67
CA VAL A 22 5.67 -10.65 -2.12
C VAL A 22 6.16 -11.78 -3.03
N SER A 23 5.27 -12.69 -3.44
CA SER A 23 5.64 -13.80 -4.32
C SER A 23 6.17 -13.33 -5.67
N ALA A 24 5.57 -12.29 -6.26
CA ALA A 24 6.01 -11.74 -7.54
C ALA A 24 7.38 -11.06 -7.43
N ILE A 25 7.58 -10.22 -6.40
CA ILE A 25 8.85 -9.52 -6.16
C ILE A 25 9.99 -10.52 -5.89
N GLN A 26 9.75 -11.54 -5.07
CA GLN A 26 10.75 -12.58 -4.79
C GLN A 26 11.10 -13.39 -6.06
N SER A 27 10.12 -13.64 -6.93
CA SER A 27 10.36 -14.30 -8.23
C SER A 27 11.20 -13.42 -9.15
N LEU A 28 10.94 -12.11 -9.16
CA LEU A 28 11.71 -11.13 -9.93
C LEU A 28 13.19 -11.11 -9.50
N GLN A 29 13.45 -11.08 -8.19
CA GLN A 29 14.81 -11.09 -7.63
C GLN A 29 15.60 -12.37 -7.95
N GLN A 30 14.93 -13.52 -8.07
CA GLN A 30 15.58 -14.79 -8.42
C GLN A 30 15.87 -14.91 -9.92
N GLY A 31 15.12 -14.18 -10.77
CA GLY A 31 15.14 -14.32 -12.21
C GLY A 31 16.19 -13.47 -12.95
N ALA A 32 16.71 -12.40 -12.37
CA ALA A 32 17.60 -11.47 -13.06
C ALA A 32 18.61 -10.77 -12.14
N PRO A 33 19.94 -10.83 -12.40
CA PRO A 33 20.93 -10.01 -11.70
C PRO A 33 21.02 -8.56 -12.25
N GLU A 34 20.48 -8.32 -13.44
CA GLU A 34 20.39 -7.00 -14.08
C GLU A 34 18.94 -6.50 -14.04
N VAL A 35 18.71 -5.19 -14.14
CA VAL A 35 17.36 -4.60 -14.14
C VAL A 35 16.53 -5.31 -15.24
N PRO A 36 15.41 -5.99 -14.90
CA PRO A 36 14.69 -6.81 -15.85
C PRO A 36 14.04 -5.98 -16.97
N ASP A 37 13.65 -6.66 -18.06
CA ASP A 37 12.91 -6.06 -19.19
C ASP A 37 11.73 -5.21 -18.67
N GLY A 38 11.62 -3.96 -19.15
CA GLY A 38 10.55 -3.03 -18.81
C GLY A 38 9.15 -3.47 -19.24
N ASN A 39 9.02 -4.64 -19.87
CA ASN A 39 7.75 -5.31 -20.15
C ASN A 39 7.27 -6.23 -19.00
N ASP A 40 8.10 -6.49 -17.99
CA ASP A 40 7.66 -7.24 -16.80
C ASP A 40 6.62 -6.43 -16.01
N PRO A 41 5.43 -6.97 -15.71
CA PRO A 41 4.38 -6.23 -15.00
C PRO A 41 4.81 -5.73 -13.61
N THR A 42 5.66 -6.48 -12.92
CA THR A 42 6.20 -6.10 -11.60
C THR A 42 7.15 -4.92 -11.74
N VAL A 43 8.03 -4.94 -12.75
CA VAL A 43 8.93 -3.81 -13.05
C VAL A 43 8.13 -2.56 -13.42
N GLN A 44 7.06 -2.70 -14.21
CA GLN A 44 6.19 -1.57 -14.56
C GLN A 44 5.48 -0.98 -13.34
N ALA A 45 5.02 -1.82 -12.41
CA ALA A 45 4.43 -1.36 -11.15
C ALA A 45 5.44 -0.56 -10.32
N PHE A 46 6.67 -1.07 -10.18
CA PHE A 46 7.75 -0.31 -9.54
C PHE A 46 7.99 1.03 -10.22
N GLN A 47 8.09 1.05 -11.55
CA GLN A 47 8.31 2.27 -12.32
C GLN A 47 7.21 3.30 -12.09
N ARG A 48 5.93 2.89 -12.17
CA ARG A 48 4.80 3.82 -11.98
C ARG A 48 4.79 4.43 -10.58
N GLN A 49 5.08 3.62 -9.56
CA GLN A 49 4.80 3.99 -8.17
C GLN A 49 6.02 4.56 -7.45
N LEU A 50 7.23 4.07 -7.72
CA LEU A 50 8.41 4.41 -6.92
C LEU A 50 9.50 5.14 -7.69
N PHE A 51 9.50 5.11 -9.02
CA PHE A 51 10.60 5.70 -9.80
C PHE A 51 10.14 6.90 -10.64
N VAL A 52 10.83 8.01 -10.45
CA VAL A 52 10.78 9.13 -11.40
C VAL A 52 11.62 8.79 -12.65
N VAL A 53 12.74 8.09 -12.47
CA VAL A 53 13.60 7.53 -13.53
C VAL A 53 14.19 6.22 -13.02
N LEU A 54 14.22 5.18 -13.85
CA LEU A 54 14.98 3.97 -13.54
C LEU A 54 16.48 4.29 -13.49
N ASP A 55 17.13 3.95 -12.38
CA ASP A 55 18.55 4.18 -12.17
C ASP A 55 19.26 2.94 -11.61
N SER A 56 20.54 3.09 -11.25
CA SER A 56 21.36 2.01 -10.68
C SER A 56 20.87 1.51 -9.31
N ASN A 57 19.95 2.23 -8.65
CA ASN A 57 19.43 1.88 -7.33
C ASN A 57 18.19 0.98 -7.40
N PHE A 58 17.80 0.51 -8.58
CA PHE A 58 16.58 -0.27 -8.77
C PHE A 58 16.42 -1.40 -7.75
N TRP A 59 17.43 -2.25 -7.61
CA TRP A 59 17.36 -3.40 -6.70
C TRP A 59 17.33 -3.02 -5.22
N ASP A 60 17.99 -1.92 -4.83
CA ASP A 60 17.96 -1.43 -3.46
C ASP A 60 16.56 -0.91 -3.09
N VAL A 61 15.87 -0.26 -4.03
CA VAL A 61 14.49 0.20 -3.85
C VAL A 61 13.53 -1.00 -3.81
N VAL A 62 13.70 -1.98 -4.69
CA VAL A 62 12.91 -3.23 -4.67
C VAL A 62 13.07 -3.94 -3.32
N ALA A 63 14.27 -4.03 -2.77
CA ALA A 63 14.53 -4.67 -1.48
C ALA A 63 13.87 -3.93 -0.31
N GLN A 64 13.91 -2.59 -0.32
CA GLN A 64 13.26 -1.79 0.72
C GLN A 64 11.73 -1.87 0.63
N ALA A 65 11.17 -1.80 -0.57
CA ALA A 65 9.74 -1.96 -0.79
C ALA A 65 9.27 -3.36 -0.36
N LEU A 66 10.01 -4.41 -0.71
CA LEU A 66 9.73 -5.77 -0.26
C LEU A 66 9.70 -5.86 1.27
N THR A 67 10.68 -5.26 1.95
CA THR A 67 10.73 -5.25 3.43
C THR A 67 9.49 -4.59 4.03
N ALA A 68 9.04 -3.46 3.46
CA ALA A 68 7.83 -2.78 3.91
C ALA A 68 6.58 -3.65 3.68
N ILE A 69 6.44 -4.25 2.50
CA ILE A 69 5.31 -5.12 2.13
C ILE A 69 5.28 -6.37 3.02
N GLU A 70 6.41 -7.03 3.24
CA GLU A 70 6.53 -8.20 4.12
C GLU A 70 6.19 -7.85 5.56
N SER A 71 6.60 -6.67 6.04
CA SER A 71 6.25 -6.19 7.39
C SER A 71 4.73 -6.00 7.54
N ASN A 72 4.08 -5.39 6.54
CA ASN A 72 2.63 -5.20 6.50
C ASN A 72 1.89 -6.57 6.43
N GLN A 73 2.38 -7.49 5.60
CA GLN A 73 1.83 -8.85 5.47
C GLN A 73 1.98 -9.67 6.76
N ALA A 74 3.15 -9.62 7.38
CA ALA A 74 3.49 -10.43 8.56
C ALA A 74 2.89 -9.89 9.86
N TYR A 75 2.20 -8.74 9.82
CA TYR A 75 1.56 -8.19 11.00
C TYR A 75 0.46 -9.13 11.52
N THR A 76 0.74 -9.75 12.66
CA THR A 76 -0.16 -10.65 13.39
C THR A 76 -0.68 -10.03 14.69
N GLY A 77 -0.34 -8.76 14.95
CA GLY A 77 -0.85 -8.01 16.09
C GLY A 77 -2.34 -7.72 15.95
N TYR A 78 -2.97 -7.32 17.06
CA TYR A 78 -4.34 -6.82 17.03
C TYR A 78 -4.33 -5.32 16.74
N ALA A 79 -4.92 -4.92 15.61
CA ALA A 79 -5.30 -3.54 15.34
C ALA A 79 -6.83 -3.44 15.50
N PRO A 80 -7.35 -2.71 16.49
CA PRO A 80 -8.78 -2.44 16.56
C PRO A 80 -9.26 -1.78 15.26
N PHE A 81 -10.35 -2.28 14.67
CA PHE A 81 -11.04 -1.61 13.56
C PHE A 81 -12.23 -0.85 14.12
N ILE A 82 -12.24 0.47 13.92
CA ILE A 82 -13.20 1.39 14.53
C ILE A 82 -14.01 2.07 13.42
N PRO A 83 -15.23 1.59 13.11
CA PRO A 83 -16.15 2.33 12.25
C PRO A 83 -16.63 3.60 12.95
N ASP A 84 -16.45 4.75 12.31
CA ASP A 84 -16.97 6.03 12.79
C ASP A 84 -17.44 6.92 11.63
N HIS A 85 -18.74 6.85 11.32
CA HIS A 85 -19.38 7.67 10.28
C HIS A 85 -19.38 9.18 10.55
N THR A 86 -18.87 9.64 11.69
CA THR A 86 -18.69 11.08 11.96
C THR A 86 -17.35 11.62 11.46
N VAL A 87 -16.40 10.73 11.16
CA VAL A 87 -15.09 11.07 10.59
C VAL A 87 -15.24 11.36 9.09
N THR A 88 -14.67 12.48 8.66
CA THR A 88 -14.73 12.97 7.27
C THR A 88 -13.60 12.47 6.38
N ASP A 89 -12.56 11.86 6.97
CA ASP A 89 -11.48 11.21 6.24
C ASP A 89 -11.88 9.76 5.90
N PHE A 90 -11.22 9.16 4.90
CA PHE A 90 -11.46 7.74 4.56
C PHE A 90 -11.10 6.82 5.72
N ALA A 91 -9.89 6.97 6.23
CA ALA A 91 -9.43 6.31 7.43
C ALA A 91 -8.27 7.11 8.03
N HIS A 92 -7.88 6.77 9.25
CA HIS A 92 -6.63 7.22 9.84
C HIS A 92 -6.18 6.28 10.96
N VAL A 93 -4.87 6.24 11.18
CA VAL A 93 -4.25 5.74 12.41
C VAL A 93 -3.98 6.89 13.38
N ASP A 94 -4.01 6.61 14.68
CA ASP A 94 -3.60 7.60 15.66
C ASP A 94 -2.09 7.90 15.55
N GLY A 95 -1.73 9.19 15.47
CA GLY A 95 -0.35 9.65 15.28
C GLY A 95 0.59 9.34 16.45
N SER A 96 0.10 8.88 17.59
CA SER A 96 0.93 8.37 18.69
C SER A 96 1.52 6.99 18.40
N LEU A 97 1.05 6.30 17.35
CA LEU A 97 1.38 4.91 17.02
C LEU A 97 1.09 3.93 18.17
N ASP A 98 0.18 4.29 19.08
CA ASP A 98 -0.31 3.36 20.10
C ASP A 98 -1.15 2.28 19.42
N TYR A 99 -0.62 1.05 19.47
CA TYR A 99 -1.25 -0.12 18.88
C TYR A 99 -2.63 -0.47 19.47
N ASN A 100 -2.99 0.13 20.61
CA ASN A 100 -4.32 -0.04 21.20
C ASN A 100 -5.38 0.91 20.64
N LEU A 101 -4.99 1.91 19.84
CA LEU A 101 -5.90 2.89 19.24
C LEU A 101 -6.38 2.48 17.85
N GLY A 102 -5.63 1.58 17.16
CA GLY A 102 -6.09 0.92 15.94
C GLY A 102 -6.26 1.83 14.72
N ILE A 103 -7.18 1.46 13.84
CA ILE A 103 -7.50 2.16 12.59
C ILE A 103 -8.96 2.59 12.64
N THR A 104 -9.20 3.89 12.49
CA THR A 104 -10.54 4.47 12.39
C THR A 104 -10.94 4.60 10.93
N PHE A 105 -12.13 4.13 10.57
CA PHE A 105 -12.69 4.20 9.22
C PHE A 105 -13.87 5.17 9.20
N GLY A 106 -13.78 6.21 8.39
CA GLY A 106 -14.80 7.25 8.27
C GLY A 106 -15.89 6.93 7.26
N ASP A 107 -16.90 7.81 7.19
CA ASP A 107 -18.02 7.66 6.26
C ASP A 107 -17.60 7.54 4.77
N PRO A 108 -16.57 8.26 4.27
CA PRO A 108 -16.14 8.11 2.88
C PRO A 108 -15.70 6.69 2.51
N PHE A 109 -15.06 5.96 3.42
CA PHE A 109 -14.63 4.57 3.17
C PHE A 109 -15.80 3.64 2.88
N PHE A 110 -16.88 3.75 3.64
CA PHE A 110 -18.06 2.91 3.48
C PHE A 110 -18.87 3.25 2.23
N ASN A 111 -18.76 4.49 1.74
CA ASN A 111 -19.41 4.95 0.51
C ASN A 111 -18.56 4.75 -0.75
N ALA A 112 -17.30 4.36 -0.60
CA ALA A 112 -16.39 4.11 -1.70
C ALA A 112 -16.66 2.75 -2.37
N ASP A 113 -16.09 2.56 -3.56
CA ASP A 113 -16.06 1.24 -4.17
C ASP A 113 -15.03 0.31 -3.50
N TYR A 114 -15.12 -0.96 -3.84
CA TYR A 114 -14.26 -2.00 -3.28
C TYR A 114 -12.77 -1.81 -3.62
N THR A 115 -12.44 -1.18 -4.76
CA THR A 115 -11.06 -0.92 -5.15
C THR A 115 -10.44 0.12 -4.23
N CYS A 116 -11.18 1.18 -3.91
CA CYS A 116 -10.74 2.16 -2.94
C CYS A 116 -10.61 1.56 -1.53
N GLN A 117 -11.60 0.78 -1.09
CA GLN A 117 -11.62 0.24 0.28
C GLN A 117 -10.39 -0.62 0.58
N ARG A 118 -10.02 -1.53 -0.32
CA ARG A 118 -8.81 -2.38 -0.15
C ARG A 118 -7.52 -1.56 -0.16
N GLU A 119 -7.48 -0.44 -0.87
CA GLU A 119 -6.31 0.44 -0.92
C GLU A 119 -6.16 1.23 0.38
N VAL A 120 -7.23 1.89 0.83
CA VAL A 120 -7.25 2.67 2.07
C VAL A 120 -6.79 1.84 3.26
N ILE A 121 -7.34 0.62 3.44
CA ILE A 121 -6.88 -0.22 4.55
C ILE A 121 -5.41 -0.62 4.41
N THR A 122 -4.93 -0.89 3.19
CA THR A 122 -3.52 -1.23 2.95
C THR A 122 -2.61 -0.05 3.29
N HIS A 123 -3.01 1.15 2.88
CA HIS A 123 -2.37 2.43 3.20
C HIS A 123 -2.25 2.64 4.72
N GLU A 124 -3.35 2.48 5.47
CA GLU A 124 -3.31 2.65 6.92
C GLU A 124 -2.39 1.63 7.61
N PHE A 125 -2.32 0.39 7.12
CA PHE A 125 -1.36 -0.58 7.66
C PHE A 125 0.11 -0.21 7.37
N PHE A 126 0.40 0.49 6.28
CA PHE A 126 1.75 1.01 6.04
C PHE A 126 2.10 2.14 7.02
N HIS A 127 1.16 3.02 7.36
CA HIS A 127 1.36 3.96 8.46
C HIS A 127 1.60 3.21 9.79
N TYR A 128 0.70 2.29 10.11
CA TYR A 128 0.61 1.64 11.41
C TYR A 128 1.78 0.69 11.71
N VAL A 129 2.21 -0.11 10.73
CA VAL A 129 3.22 -1.17 10.92
C VAL A 129 4.61 -0.72 10.52
N VAL A 130 4.70 0.03 9.42
CA VAL A 130 5.99 0.43 8.81
C VAL A 130 6.41 1.84 9.28
N GLY A 131 5.48 2.63 9.83
CA GLY A 131 5.75 4.00 10.24
C GLY A 131 5.90 4.97 9.05
N ALA A 132 5.46 4.53 7.85
CA ALA A 132 5.44 5.37 6.66
C ALA A 132 4.58 6.62 6.90
N GLN A 133 4.84 7.71 6.18
CA GLN A 133 4.20 9.02 6.41
C GLN A 133 3.68 9.58 5.09
N HIS A 134 2.73 10.53 5.13
CA HIS A 134 2.29 11.17 3.89
C HIS A 134 3.43 12.02 3.31
N HIS A 135 3.72 11.82 2.02
CA HIS A 135 4.64 12.65 1.23
C HIS A 135 3.91 13.21 -0.01
N TYR A 136 3.05 14.21 0.21
CA TYR A 136 2.31 14.88 -0.85
C TYR A 136 3.27 15.57 -1.86
N GLY A 137 3.00 15.42 -3.16
CA GLY A 137 3.83 16.01 -4.22
C GLY A 137 5.23 15.42 -4.28
N THR A 138 5.30 14.08 -4.30
CA THR A 138 6.52 13.29 -4.20
C THR A 138 7.43 13.53 -5.42
N THR A 139 8.63 14.07 -5.21
CA THR A 139 9.58 14.36 -6.32
C THR A 139 10.80 13.44 -6.35
N SER A 140 10.88 12.49 -5.43
CA SER A 140 12.02 11.57 -5.31
C SER A 140 11.55 10.14 -5.01
N THR A 141 12.36 9.16 -5.41
CA THR A 141 12.11 7.75 -5.11
C THR A 141 12.09 7.45 -3.62
N GLN A 142 12.90 8.15 -2.81
CA GLN A 142 12.91 7.96 -1.36
C GLN A 142 11.62 8.46 -0.71
N ASP A 143 11.12 9.62 -1.13
CA ASP A 143 9.83 10.12 -0.64
C ASP A 143 8.70 9.19 -1.09
N ALA A 144 8.80 8.62 -2.31
CA ALA A 144 7.79 7.69 -2.82
C ALA A 144 7.74 6.39 -2.01
N LEU A 145 8.91 5.83 -1.71
CA LEU A 145 9.07 4.65 -0.89
C LEU A 145 8.61 4.86 0.56
N ALA A 146 8.67 6.08 1.08
CA ALA A 146 8.20 6.44 2.41
C ALA A 146 6.69 6.74 2.46
N CYS A 147 6.02 6.82 1.31
CA CYS A 147 4.61 7.16 1.22
C CYS A 147 3.71 5.91 1.18
N PRO A 148 2.74 5.79 2.11
CA PRO A 148 1.79 4.68 2.11
C PRO A 148 0.92 4.56 0.86
N HIS A 149 0.61 5.66 0.17
CA HIS A 149 -0.15 5.61 -1.10
C HIS A 149 0.63 4.83 -2.16
N HIS A 150 1.86 5.23 -2.45
CA HIS A 150 2.71 4.54 -3.44
C HIS A 150 2.96 3.08 -3.07
N LEU A 151 3.14 2.76 -1.79
CA LEU A 151 3.31 1.38 -1.35
C LEU A 151 2.02 0.55 -1.50
N ALA A 152 0.85 1.13 -1.19
CA ALA A 152 -0.44 0.45 -1.37
C ALA A 152 -0.74 0.24 -2.86
N GLU A 153 -0.57 1.26 -3.69
CA GLU A 153 -0.78 1.16 -5.14
C GLU A 153 0.22 0.17 -5.77
N LEU A 154 1.49 0.16 -5.36
CA LEU A 154 2.47 -0.83 -5.80
C LEU A 154 2.00 -2.26 -5.53
N VAL A 155 1.47 -2.53 -4.33
CA VAL A 155 0.95 -3.85 -3.97
C VAL A 155 -0.18 -4.28 -4.91
N PHE A 156 -1.14 -3.40 -5.19
CA PHE A 156 -2.27 -3.75 -6.05
C PHE A 156 -1.90 -3.80 -7.54
N ASP A 157 -1.05 -2.89 -8.02
CA ASP A 157 -0.53 -2.91 -9.38
C ASP A 157 0.15 -4.25 -9.69
N ILE A 158 0.91 -4.79 -8.74
CA ILE A 158 1.55 -6.11 -8.88
C ILE A 158 0.51 -7.23 -8.77
N ALA A 159 -0.37 -7.19 -7.77
CA ALA A 159 -1.23 -8.32 -7.43
C ALA A 159 -2.41 -8.52 -8.41
N VAL A 160 -2.98 -7.43 -8.93
CA VAL A 160 -4.21 -7.46 -9.72
C VAL A 160 -4.13 -6.65 -11.02
N GLY A 161 -2.98 -6.04 -11.31
CA GLY A 161 -2.77 -5.13 -12.43
C GLY A 161 -3.09 -3.67 -12.07
N GLU A 162 -2.76 -2.75 -12.97
CA GLU A 162 -3.04 -1.31 -12.80
C GLU A 162 -4.56 -1.07 -12.78
N VAL A 163 -5.09 -0.61 -11.64
CA VAL A 163 -6.55 -0.42 -11.47
C VAL A 163 -6.94 1.05 -11.22
N GLY A 164 -5.96 1.93 -10.96
CA GLY A 164 -6.22 3.28 -10.46
C GLY A 164 -6.74 3.23 -9.02
N GLY A 165 -6.12 4.02 -8.14
CA GLY A 165 -6.42 3.96 -6.71
C GLY A 165 -7.66 4.73 -6.27
N CYS A 166 -7.77 4.94 -4.96
CA CYS A 166 -8.86 5.74 -4.37
C CYS A 166 -8.72 7.26 -4.65
N GLY A 167 -7.55 7.69 -5.13
CA GLY A 167 -7.25 9.06 -5.53
C GLY A 167 -6.89 9.18 -7.00
N ASP A 168 -7.22 10.33 -7.57
CA ASP A 168 -6.88 10.77 -8.93
C ASP A 168 -5.42 11.21 -9.04
N GLY A 169 -4.46 10.41 -8.58
CA GLY A 169 -3.01 10.62 -8.73
C GLY A 169 -2.40 11.89 -8.09
N ALA A 170 -3.22 12.88 -7.74
CA ALA A 170 -2.82 14.21 -7.29
C ALA A 170 -2.37 14.26 -5.82
N THR A 171 -2.65 13.20 -5.05
CA THR A 171 -2.22 13.10 -3.66
C THR A 171 -0.73 12.79 -3.52
N CYS A 172 -0.04 12.41 -4.59
CA CYS A 172 1.39 12.10 -4.53
C CYS A 172 2.20 12.50 -5.78
N PHE A 173 1.61 12.87 -6.91
CA PHE A 173 2.33 13.49 -8.04
C PHE A 173 1.73 14.82 -8.48
#